data_AF-A0A0R3SJ42-F1
#
_entry.id   AF-A0A0R3SJ42-F1
#
_cell.length_a   1.000
_cell.length_b   1.000
_cell.length_c   1.000
_cell.angle_alpha   90.00
_cell.angle_beta   90.00
_cell.angle_gamma   90.00
#
_symmetry.space_group_name_H-M   'P 1'
#
loop_
_entity.id
_entity.type
_entity.pdbx_description
1 polymer ?
#
loop_
_entity_poly.entity_id
_entity_poly.type
_entity_poly.pdbx_seq_one_letter_code
_entity_poly.pdbx_strand_id
1 'polypeptide(L)'
;MKSGFMLNAKSSKGLLTIGILALAWIVGFFSRLFSVIRFESIIHEFDPWFNYRATKQMVDNSFYDFLNWFDVTAWYPLGRIVGGTVYPGLMITSGSIHYILRLLNFPIHIREVCVFLAPIFSGLTAIMGYLLTKELWNDRAGLFAACFLAIGKFLISLTFFKFLSILQFDYLYLNFLI
;
A
#
# COMPACT_ATOMS: atom_id res chain seq x y z
N MET A 1 30.43 12.11 34.09
CA MET A 1 30.87 11.40 32.87
C MET A 1 29.93 10.27 32.39
N LYS A 2 28.99 9.75 33.21
CA LYS A 2 28.03 8.70 32.78
C LYS A 2 26.89 9.17 31.85
N SER A 3 26.56 10.47 31.82
CA SER A 3 25.43 10.96 30.99
C SER A 3 25.71 10.93 29.49
N GLY A 4 26.95 11.20 29.06
CA GLY A 4 27.34 11.16 27.64
C GLY A 4 27.25 9.75 27.03
N PHE A 5 27.63 8.73 27.78
CA PHE A 5 27.50 7.32 27.36
C PHE A 5 26.04 6.89 27.22
N MET A 6 25.17 7.34 28.14
CA MET A 6 23.74 7.03 28.08
C MET A 6 23.01 7.72 26.93
N LEU A 7 23.39 8.95 26.58
CA LEU A 7 22.84 9.66 25.41
C LEU A 7 23.24 8.97 24.10
N ASN A 8 24.51 8.53 23.98
CA ASN A 8 24.99 7.78 22.82
C ASN A 8 24.34 6.39 22.71
N ALA A 9 24.14 5.68 23.82
CA ALA A 9 23.44 4.40 23.84
C ALA A 9 21.96 4.52 23.46
N LYS A 10 21.29 5.62 23.81
CA LYS A 10 19.89 5.88 23.43
C LYS A 10 19.78 6.22 21.93
N SER A 11 20.73 7.00 21.41
CA SER A 11 20.85 7.31 19.97
C SER A 11 21.17 6.05 19.14
N SER A 12 22.13 5.24 19.58
CA SER A 12 22.51 3.98 18.93
C SER A 12 21.36 2.96 18.90
N LYS A 13 20.55 2.86 19.97
CA LYS A 13 19.35 2.02 19.99
C LYS A 13 18.28 2.50 19.00
N GLY A 14 18.03 3.81 18.93
CA GLY A 14 17.10 4.39 17.96
C GLY A 14 17.53 4.14 16.51
N LEU A 15 18.83 4.30 16.22
CA LEU A 15 19.41 4.04 14.91
C LEU A 15 19.25 2.57 14.49
N LEU A 16 19.49 1.64 15.42
CA LEU A 16 19.28 0.20 15.19
C LEU A 16 17.81 -0.13 14.89
N THR A 17 16.87 0.45 15.65
CA THR A 17 15.43 0.26 15.41
C THR A 17 15.03 0.74 14.01
N ILE A 18 15.46 1.93 13.60
CA ILE A 18 15.19 2.47 12.26
C ILE A 18 15.82 1.59 11.17
N GLY A 19 17.06 1.12 11.39
CA GLY A 19 17.74 0.22 10.46
C GLY A 19 17.00 -1.10 10.26
N ILE A 20 16.51 -1.73 11.35
CA ILE A 20 15.75 -2.98 11.28
C ILE A 20 14.40 -2.75 10.58
N LEU A 21 13.70 -1.66 10.87
CA LEU A 21 12.42 -1.34 10.22
C LEU A 21 12.60 -1.06 8.73
N ALA A 22 13.65 -0.33 8.35
CA ALA A 22 13.99 -0.10 6.95
C ALA A 22 14.30 -1.41 6.24
N LEU A 23 15.07 -2.30 6.87
CA LEU A 23 15.37 -3.62 6.31
C LEU A 23 14.10 -4.48 6.18
N ALA A 24 13.24 -4.49 7.19
CA ALA A 24 11.97 -5.22 7.15
C ALA A 24 11.05 -4.69 6.03
N TRP A 25 11.01 -3.37 5.84
CA TRP A 25 10.29 -2.73 4.73
C TRP A 25 10.83 -3.16 3.37
N ILE A 26 12.16 -3.11 3.19
CA ILE A 26 12.85 -3.52 1.97
C ILE A 26 12.60 -5.00 1.65
N VAL A 27 12.75 -5.89 2.64
CA VAL A 27 12.49 -7.33 2.48
C VAL A 27 11.02 -7.59 2.14
N GLY A 28 10.09 -6.90 2.80
CA GLY A 28 8.66 -6.98 2.52
C GLY A 28 8.32 -6.54 1.09
N PHE A 29 8.96 -5.47 0.60
CA PHE A 29 8.81 -4.98 -0.77
C PHE A 29 9.36 -5.98 -1.80
N PHE A 30 10.62 -6.41 -1.65
CA PHE A 30 11.27 -7.30 -2.63
C PHE A 30 10.65 -8.70 -2.70
N SER A 31 10.23 -9.26 -1.56
CA SER A 31 9.55 -10.56 -1.53
C SER A 31 8.27 -10.59 -2.38
N ARG A 32 7.63 -9.44 -2.59
CA ARG A 32 6.39 -9.30 -3.36
C ARG A 32 6.63 -8.85 -4.81
N LEU A 33 7.76 -8.20 -5.07
CA LEU A 33 8.18 -7.81 -6.41
C LEU A 33 8.48 -9.02 -7.32
N PHE A 34 8.78 -10.19 -6.75
CA PHE A 34 9.12 -11.40 -7.49
C PHE A 34 8.08 -11.82 -8.54
N SER A 35 6.78 -11.58 -8.29
CA SER A 35 5.72 -11.87 -9.26
C SER A 35 5.81 -10.99 -10.50
N VAL A 36 6.08 -9.70 -10.30
CA VAL A 36 6.18 -8.68 -11.38
C VAL A 36 7.46 -8.84 -12.19
N ILE A 37 8.50 -9.43 -11.61
CA ILE A 37 9.76 -9.69 -12.34
C ILE A 37 9.61 -10.94 -13.22
N ARG A 38 8.86 -11.95 -12.76
CA ARG A 38 8.70 -13.23 -13.48
C ARG A 38 7.61 -13.15 -14.55
N PHE A 39 6.53 -12.45 -14.27
CA PHE A 39 5.40 -12.27 -15.16
C PHE A 39 5.32 -10.80 -15.56
N GLU A 40 4.83 -10.47 -16.76
CA GLU A 40 4.64 -9.07 -17.16
C GLU A 40 3.80 -8.29 -16.11
N SER A 41 4.01 -6.97 -16.04
CA SER A 41 3.31 -6.02 -15.15
C SER A 41 1.83 -5.84 -15.55
N ILE A 42 1.11 -6.96 -15.56
CA ILE A 42 -0.31 -7.05 -15.87
C ILE A 42 -1.07 -7.27 -14.58
N ILE A 43 -2.30 -6.77 -14.56
CA ILE A 43 -3.24 -6.99 -13.47
C ILE A 43 -3.70 -8.45 -13.52
N HIS A 44 -3.25 -9.22 -12.56
CA HIS A 44 -3.66 -10.60 -12.34
C HIS A 44 -4.97 -10.58 -11.53
N GLU A 45 -5.90 -11.48 -11.84
CA GLU A 45 -7.27 -11.57 -11.28
C GLU A 45 -8.31 -10.60 -11.90
N PHE A 46 -9.58 -10.98 -11.82
CA PHE A 46 -10.72 -10.25 -12.42
C PHE A 46 -11.11 -9.00 -11.62
N ASP A 47 -11.15 -9.08 -10.29
CA ASP A 47 -11.64 -7.99 -9.43
C ASP A 47 -10.86 -6.67 -9.58
N PRO A 48 -9.50 -6.70 -9.63
CA PRO A 48 -8.70 -5.48 -9.73
C PRO A 48 -8.90 -4.66 -11.02
N TRP A 49 -9.43 -5.28 -12.09
CA TRP A 49 -9.68 -4.58 -13.35
C TRP A 49 -10.70 -3.45 -13.20
N PHE A 50 -11.73 -3.65 -12.37
CA PHE A 50 -12.70 -2.60 -12.09
C PHE A 50 -12.04 -1.41 -11.39
N ASN A 51 -11.20 -1.67 -10.39
CA ASN A 51 -10.51 -0.62 -9.64
C ASN A 51 -9.50 0.13 -10.52
N TYR A 52 -8.76 -0.56 -11.39
CA TYR A 52 -7.89 0.08 -12.38
C TYR A 52 -8.69 0.97 -13.36
N ARG A 53 -9.82 0.49 -13.87
CA ARG A 53 -10.69 1.28 -14.75
C ARG A 53 -11.24 2.53 -14.05
N ALA A 54 -11.66 2.39 -12.79
CA ALA A 54 -12.13 3.49 -11.96
C ALA A 54 -11.02 4.53 -11.72
N THR A 55 -9.80 4.10 -11.37
CA THR A 55 -8.64 4.99 -11.24
C THR A 55 -8.33 5.68 -12.57
N LYS A 56 -8.36 4.95 -13.69
CA LYS A 56 -8.15 5.54 -15.02
C LYS A 56 -9.20 6.60 -15.33
N GLN A 57 -10.48 6.32 -15.08
CA GLN A 57 -11.57 7.29 -15.24
C GLN A 57 -11.34 8.54 -14.38
N MET A 58 -10.86 8.38 -13.15
CA MET A 58 -10.57 9.48 -12.24
C MET A 58 -9.33 10.30 -12.64
N VAL A 59 -8.34 9.68 -13.30
CA VAL A 59 -7.11 10.36 -13.75
C VAL A 59 -7.31 11.05 -15.09
N ASP A 60 -8.09 10.44 -15.98
CA ASP A 60 -8.38 10.99 -17.32
C ASP A 60 -9.44 12.11 -17.24
N ASN A 61 -10.34 12.07 -16.26
CA ASN A 61 -11.34 13.11 -16.00
C ASN A 61 -11.05 13.85 -14.68
N SER A 62 -11.94 14.75 -14.26
CA SER A 62 -11.79 15.38 -12.95
C SER A 62 -12.28 14.48 -11.81
N PHE A 63 -11.84 14.78 -10.59
CA PHE A 63 -12.33 14.09 -9.39
C PHE A 63 -13.85 14.26 -9.20
N TYR A 64 -14.41 15.41 -9.55
CA TYR A 64 -15.84 15.67 -9.47
C TYR A 64 -16.63 14.84 -10.49
N ASP A 65 -16.09 14.64 -11.69
CA ASP A 65 -16.71 13.77 -12.70
C ASP A 65 -16.67 12.31 -12.27
N PHE A 66 -15.61 11.89 -11.57
CA PHE A 66 -15.51 10.57 -10.99
C PHE A 66 -16.59 10.32 -9.91
N LEU A 67 -16.83 11.30 -9.02
CA LEU A 67 -17.87 11.19 -7.99
C LEU A 67 -19.28 11.12 -8.59
N ASN A 68 -19.51 11.75 -9.74
CA ASN A 68 -20.78 11.69 -10.47
C ASN A 68 -20.77 10.64 -11.59
N TRP A 69 -19.80 9.72 -11.60
CA TRP A 69 -19.64 8.78 -12.70
C TRP A 69 -20.75 7.73 -12.71
N PHE A 70 -21.50 7.73 -13.81
CA PHE A 70 -22.46 6.69 -14.17
C PHE A 70 -21.88 5.80 -15.27
N ASP A 71 -21.68 4.53 -14.96
CA ASP A 71 -21.15 3.56 -15.90
C ASP A 71 -22.30 2.85 -16.64
N VAL A 72 -22.48 3.20 -17.91
CA VAL A 72 -23.46 2.56 -18.80
C VAL A 72 -23.01 1.18 -19.31
N THR A 73 -21.71 0.88 -19.21
CA THR A 73 -21.13 -0.37 -19.74
C THR A 73 -21.31 -1.55 -18.78
N ALA A 74 -21.51 -1.26 -17.49
CA ALA A 74 -21.81 -2.25 -16.47
C ALA A 74 -23.32 -2.48 -16.35
N TRP A 75 -23.73 -3.72 -16.08
CA TRP A 75 -25.13 -4.06 -15.78
C TRP A 75 -26.14 -3.61 -16.86
N TYR A 76 -25.90 -3.97 -18.11
CA TYR A 76 -26.88 -3.73 -19.18
C TYR A 76 -28.23 -4.40 -18.84
N PRO A 77 -29.38 -3.71 -18.97
CA PRO A 77 -29.59 -2.36 -19.52
C PRO A 77 -29.62 -1.20 -18.49
N LEU A 78 -29.44 -1.48 -17.19
CA LEU A 78 -29.65 -0.52 -16.10
C LEU A 78 -28.48 0.45 -15.89
N GLY A 79 -27.24 0.04 -16.13
CA GLY A 79 -26.06 0.81 -15.74
C GLY A 79 -25.72 0.68 -14.25
N ARG A 80 -24.61 1.29 -13.82
CA ARG A 80 -24.20 1.39 -12.41
C ARG A 80 -23.74 2.80 -12.04
N ILE A 81 -24.29 3.36 -10.97
CA ILE A 81 -23.76 4.58 -10.34
C ILE A 81 -22.48 4.19 -9.58
N VAL A 82 -21.31 4.55 -10.10
CA VAL A 82 -20.04 4.10 -9.51
C VAL A 82 -19.60 5.02 -8.38
N GLY A 83 -19.70 6.34 -8.57
CA GLY A 83 -19.17 7.30 -7.59
C GLY A 83 -19.79 7.20 -6.19
N GLY A 84 -21.05 6.75 -6.07
CA GLY A 84 -21.71 6.51 -4.80
C GLY A 84 -21.64 5.07 -4.26
N THR A 85 -21.12 4.11 -5.02
CA THR A 85 -21.11 2.67 -4.64
C THR A 85 -19.72 2.09 -4.45
N VAL A 86 -18.68 2.91 -4.54
CA VAL A 86 -17.28 2.48 -4.47
C VAL A 86 -16.51 3.33 -3.48
N TYR A 87 -15.62 2.69 -2.72
CA TYR A 87 -14.70 3.38 -1.82
C TYR A 87 -13.59 4.07 -2.62
N PRO A 88 -13.54 5.42 -2.64
CA PRO A 88 -12.64 6.16 -3.53
C PRO A 88 -11.18 6.19 -3.04
N GLY A 89 -10.89 5.71 -1.82
CA GLY A 89 -9.57 5.83 -1.20
C GLY A 89 -8.43 5.24 -2.03
N LEU A 90 -8.63 4.07 -2.64
CA LEU A 90 -7.64 3.44 -3.50
C LEU A 90 -7.42 4.23 -4.81
N MET A 91 -8.49 4.76 -5.40
CA MET A 91 -8.40 5.57 -6.62
C MET A 91 -7.67 6.88 -6.34
N ILE A 92 -8.03 7.58 -5.26
CA ILE A 92 -7.42 8.84 -4.85
C ILE A 92 -5.92 8.66 -4.57
N THR A 93 -5.53 7.60 -3.86
CA THR A 93 -4.11 7.35 -3.54
C THR A 93 -3.28 7.01 -4.77
N SER A 94 -3.80 6.16 -5.67
CA SER A 94 -3.11 5.88 -6.94
C SER A 94 -3.04 7.10 -7.85
N GLY A 95 -4.12 7.88 -7.96
CA GLY A 95 -4.16 9.12 -8.74
C GLY A 95 -3.25 10.22 -8.21
N SER A 96 -3.12 10.37 -6.88
CA SER A 96 -2.24 11.36 -6.27
C SER A 96 -0.75 11.02 -6.49
N ILE A 97 -0.39 9.74 -6.34
CA ILE A 97 0.97 9.26 -6.67
C ILE A 97 1.28 9.53 -8.14
N HIS A 98 0.35 9.20 -9.05
CA HIS A 98 0.49 9.46 -10.48
C HIS A 98 0.64 10.96 -10.80
N TYR A 99 -0.13 11.81 -10.12
CA TYR A 99 -0.03 13.26 -10.26
C TYR A 99 1.33 13.79 -9.80
N ILE A 100 1.84 13.34 -8.65
CA ILE A 100 3.16 13.71 -8.14
C ILE A 100 4.28 13.26 -9.10
N LEU A 101 4.19 12.04 -9.63
CA LEU A 101 5.17 11.53 -10.61
C LEU A 101 5.16 12.35 -11.91
N ARG A 102 3.97 12.76 -12.36
CA ARG A 102 3.81 13.66 -13.51
C ARG A 102 4.40 15.05 -13.25
N LEU A 103 4.24 15.59 -12.04
CA LEU A 103 4.87 16.86 -11.64
C LEU A 103 6.41 16.77 -11.64
N LEU A 104 6.96 15.61 -11.30
CA LEU A 104 8.40 15.32 -11.35
C LEU A 104 8.90 14.99 -12.77
N ASN A 105 8.07 15.14 -13.81
CA ASN A 105 8.37 14.85 -15.22
C ASN A 105 8.75 13.38 -15.50
N PHE A 106 8.25 12.42 -14.73
CA PHE A 106 8.35 11.00 -15.05
C PHE A 106 7.08 10.53 -15.77
N PRO A 107 7.11 10.27 -17.10
CA PRO A 107 5.94 9.84 -17.86
C PRO A 107 5.67 8.34 -17.64
N ILE A 108 5.10 8.00 -16.48
CA ILE A 108 4.73 6.62 -16.12
C ILE A 108 3.25 6.41 -16.44
N HIS A 109 2.89 5.21 -16.93
CA HIS A 109 1.48 4.85 -17.12
C HIS A 109 0.81 4.52 -15.78
N ILE A 110 -0.48 4.87 -15.65
CA ILE A 110 -1.26 4.63 -14.42
C ILE A 110 -1.28 3.15 -14.00
N ARG A 111 -1.16 2.22 -14.96
CA ARG A 111 -1.06 0.78 -14.72
C ARG A 111 0.11 0.43 -13.81
N GLU A 112 1.29 0.99 -14.08
CA GLU A 112 2.49 0.70 -13.31
C GLU A 112 2.35 1.24 -11.89
N VAL A 113 1.78 2.44 -11.73
CA VAL A 113 1.49 3.00 -10.40
C VAL A 113 0.56 2.08 -9.61
N CYS A 114 -0.53 1.60 -10.23
CA CYS A 114 -1.46 0.66 -9.61
C CYS A 114 -0.78 -0.65 -9.21
N VAL A 115 0.09 -1.21 -10.05
CA VAL A 115 0.83 -2.46 -9.78
C VAL A 115 1.81 -2.26 -8.62
N PHE A 116 2.62 -1.20 -8.61
CA PHE A 116 3.62 -0.97 -7.57
C PHE A 116 3.05 -0.48 -6.23
N LEU A 117 1.80 -0.03 -6.20
CA LEU A 117 1.13 0.41 -4.99
C LEU A 117 1.04 -0.70 -3.93
N ALA A 118 0.71 -1.92 -4.33
CA ALA A 118 0.54 -3.04 -3.41
C ALA A 118 1.84 -3.43 -2.65
N PRO A 119 3.01 -3.61 -3.32
CA PRO A 119 4.29 -3.82 -2.64
C PRO A 119 4.68 -2.68 -1.68
N ILE A 120 4.43 -1.41 -2.05
CA ILE A 120 4.75 -0.24 -1.22
C ILE A 120 3.94 -0.28 0.07
N PHE A 121 2.62 -0.45 -0.04
CA PHE A 121 1.73 -0.52 1.14
C PHE A 121 2.04 -1.73 2.00
N SER A 122 2.45 -2.86 1.42
CA SER A 122 2.88 -4.00 2.22
C SER A 122 4.08 -3.68 3.10
N GLY A 123 5.06 -2.92 2.62
CA GLY A 123 6.16 -2.48 3.47
C GLY A 123 5.63 -1.60 4.62
N LEU A 124 4.73 -0.65 4.32
CA LEU A 124 4.13 0.23 5.34
C LEU A 124 3.40 -0.58 6.42
N THR A 125 2.73 -1.68 6.08
CA THR A 125 2.06 -2.52 7.09
C THR A 125 3.02 -3.11 8.13
N ALA A 126 4.28 -3.40 7.77
CA ALA A 126 5.28 -3.86 8.74
C ALA A 126 5.66 -2.75 9.74
N ILE A 127 5.74 -1.51 9.27
CA ILE A 127 6.00 -0.33 10.12
C ILE A 127 4.80 -0.06 11.04
N MET A 128 3.57 -0.15 10.51
CA MET A 128 2.36 -0.01 11.33
C MET A 128 2.25 -1.11 12.37
N GLY A 129 2.57 -2.35 12.01
CA GLY A 129 2.63 -3.47 12.94
C GLY A 129 3.62 -3.24 14.07
N TYR A 130 4.79 -2.64 13.80
CA TYR A 130 5.73 -2.20 14.83
C TYR A 130 5.12 -1.18 15.78
N LEU A 131 4.47 -0.14 15.25
CA LEU A 131 3.88 0.94 16.06
C LEU A 131 2.79 0.40 17.00
N LEU A 132 1.90 -0.44 16.47
CA LEU A 132 0.83 -1.08 17.24
C LEU A 132 1.38 -1.94 18.38
N THR A 133 2.31 -2.84 18.07
CA THR A 133 2.87 -3.78 19.05
C THR A 133 3.81 -3.12 20.06
N LYS A 134 4.43 -2.01 19.67
CA LYS A 134 5.17 -1.15 20.59
C LYS A 134 4.25 -0.55 21.66
N GLU A 135 3.07 -0.09 21.27
CA GLU A 135 2.11 0.51 22.20
C GLU A 135 1.53 -0.54 23.17
N LEU A 136 1.28 -1.76 22.67
CA LEU A 136 0.71 -2.83 23.47
C LEU A 136 1.68 -3.46 24.48
N TRP A 137 2.97 -3.50 24.18
CA TRP A 137 3.92 -4.26 25.00
C TRP A 137 5.27 -3.58 25.17
N ASN A 138 6.15 -3.67 24.17
CA ASN A 138 7.54 -3.25 24.28
C ASN A 138 8.16 -3.04 22.89
N ASP A 139 9.14 -2.13 22.77
CA ASP A 139 9.88 -1.85 21.54
C ASP A 139 10.48 -3.10 20.87
N ARG A 140 11.00 -4.03 21.68
CA ARG A 140 11.63 -5.27 21.19
C ARG A 140 10.60 -6.25 20.61
N ALA A 141 9.44 -6.35 21.25
CA ALA A 141 8.35 -7.19 20.77
C ALA A 141 7.84 -6.66 19.43
N GLY A 142 7.78 -5.33 19.27
CA GLY A 142 7.36 -4.75 18.01
C GLY A 142 8.34 -4.91 16.86
N LEU A 143 9.65 -4.86 17.13
CA LEU A 143 10.65 -5.17 16.10
C LEU A 143 10.52 -6.62 15.62
N PHE A 144 10.26 -7.55 16.54
CA PHE A 144 10.00 -8.94 16.19
C PHE A 144 8.73 -9.08 15.35
N ALA A 145 7.63 -8.44 15.77
CA ALA A 145 6.36 -8.46 15.03
C ALA A 145 6.50 -7.90 13.60
N ALA A 146 7.22 -6.79 13.42
CA ALA A 146 7.45 -6.20 12.11
C ALA A 146 8.18 -7.15 11.14
N CYS A 147 9.20 -7.86 11.62
CA CYS A 147 9.89 -8.87 10.82
C CYS A 147 8.98 -10.04 10.43
N PHE A 148 8.12 -10.50 11.35
CA PHE A 148 7.14 -11.54 11.06
C PHE A 148 6.09 -11.10 10.04
N LEU A 149 5.61 -9.86 10.12
CA LEU A 149 4.65 -9.32 9.15
C LEU A 149 5.27 -9.12 7.76
N ALA A 150 6.54 -8.71 7.70
CA ALA A 150 7.26 -8.54 6.44
C ALA A 150 7.34 -9.85 5.63
N ILE A 151 7.62 -10.98 6.31
CA ILE A 151 7.88 -12.30 5.70
C ILE A 151 6.65 -13.23 5.73
N GLY A 152 5.64 -12.92 6.55
CA GLY A 152 4.49 -13.78 6.78
C GLY A 152 3.79 -14.19 5.48
N LYS A 153 3.72 -15.51 5.23
CA LYS A 153 3.08 -16.09 4.02
C LYS A 153 1.65 -15.63 3.83
N PHE A 154 0.93 -15.37 4.93
CA PHE A 154 -0.43 -14.85 4.92
C PHE A 154 -0.53 -13.49 4.20
N LEU A 155 0.29 -12.52 4.60
CA LEU A 155 0.36 -11.21 3.95
C LEU A 155 0.89 -11.29 2.53
N ILE A 156 1.85 -12.19 2.26
CA ILE A 156 2.35 -12.40 0.91
C ILE A 156 1.23 -12.92 0.02
N SER A 157 0.45 -13.92 0.44
CA SER A 157 -0.67 -14.46 -0.34
C SER A 157 -1.76 -13.42 -0.60
N LEU A 158 -2.08 -12.58 0.40
CA LEU A 158 -3.04 -11.48 0.28
C LEU A 158 -2.58 -10.41 -0.71
N THR A 159 -1.29 -10.07 -0.74
CA THR A 159 -0.76 -9.05 -1.66
C THR A 159 -0.38 -9.61 -3.03
N PHE A 160 0.01 -10.89 -3.12
CA PHE A 160 0.54 -11.53 -4.33
C PHE A 160 -0.52 -11.80 -5.40
N PHE A 161 -1.73 -12.20 -4.99
CA PHE A 161 -2.84 -12.43 -5.92
C PHE A 161 -3.81 -11.24 -6.02
N LYS A 162 -3.92 -10.46 -4.95
CA LYS A 162 -4.99 -9.47 -4.78
C LYS A 162 -4.48 -8.04 -5.00
N PHE A 163 -3.85 -7.87 -6.17
CA PHE A 163 -2.96 -6.76 -6.57
C PHE A 163 -3.56 -5.35 -6.47
N LEU A 164 -4.89 -5.21 -6.36
CA LEU A 164 -5.58 -3.92 -6.21
C LEU A 164 -6.85 -4.07 -5.37
N SER A 165 -6.87 -5.00 -4.42
CA SER A 165 -8.03 -5.22 -3.57
C SER A 165 -8.05 -4.26 -2.38
N ILE A 166 -9.23 -3.71 -2.10
CA ILE A 166 -9.52 -2.76 -1.01
C ILE A 166 -9.04 -3.31 0.36
N LEU A 167 -8.95 -4.63 0.49
CA LEU A 167 -8.54 -5.34 1.70
C LEU A 167 -7.16 -4.92 2.25
N GLN A 168 -6.16 -4.69 1.40
CA GLN A 168 -4.84 -4.26 1.90
C GLN A 168 -4.91 -2.87 2.55
N PHE A 169 -5.73 -1.99 1.96
CA PHE A 169 -5.99 -0.66 2.49
C PHE A 169 -6.79 -0.76 3.80
N ASP A 170 -7.84 -1.58 3.84
CA ASP A 170 -8.63 -1.82 5.05
C ASP A 170 -7.79 -2.36 6.20
N TYR A 171 -6.87 -3.31 5.95
CA TYR A 171 -5.95 -3.82 6.98
C TYR A 171 -5.01 -2.74 7.51
N LEU A 172 -4.53 -1.83 6.67
CA LEU A 172 -3.71 -0.69 7.12
C LEU A 172 -4.56 0.27 7.98
N TYR A 173 -5.78 0.56 7.56
CA TYR A 173 -6.71 1.42 8.30
C TYR A 173 -7.12 0.81 9.63
N LEU A 174 -7.34 -0.50 9.69
CA LEU A 174 -7.68 -1.20 10.93
C LEU A 174 -6.54 -1.10 11.95
N ASN A 175 -5.28 -1.22 11.50
CA ASN A 175 -4.10 -1.01 12.35
C ASN A 175 -3.89 0.45 12.77
N PHE A 176 -4.59 1.41 12.16
CA PHE A 176 -4.55 2.82 12.54
C PHE A 176 -5.66 3.19 13.54
N LEU A 177 -6.75 2.42 13.58
CA LEU A 177 -7.94 2.70 14.39
C LEU A 177 -7.90 2.03 15.78
N ILE A 178 -7.00 1.06 15.97
CA ILE A 178 -6.71 0.37 17.23
C ILE A 178 -5.48 0.99 17.86
#